data_AF-A0A5K0XUX5-F1
#
_entry.id   AF-A0A5K0XUX5-F1
#
_cell.length_a   1.000
_cell.length_b   1.000
_cell.length_c   1.000
_cell.angle_alpha   90.00
_cell.angle_beta   90.00
_cell.angle_gamma   90.00
#
_symmetry.space_group_name_H-M   'P 1'
#
loop_
_entity.id
_entity.type
_entity.pdbx_description
1 polymer ?
#
loop_
_entity_poly.entity_id
_entity_poly.type
_entity_poly.pdbx_seq_one_letter_code
_entity_poly.pdbx_strand_id
1 'polypeptide(L)' 'ASVELQGIKGMWSLRSSTDDPYDTFLVVSFISETRILAMNSEDELEETVIDGFISEVQTLYCQNVIHNQLVQ' A
#
# COMPACT_ATOMS: atom_id res chain seq x y z
N ALA A 1 5.60 -13.69 11.72
CA ALA A 1 5.29 -14.24 10.38
C ALA A 1 6.32 -13.71 9.39
N SER A 2 6.74 -14.52 8.42
CA SER A 2 7.63 -14.09 7.32
C SER A 2 6.94 -14.43 6.01
N VAL A 3 6.74 -13.44 5.14
CA VAL A 3 6.13 -13.63 3.81
C VAL A 3 7.23 -13.42 2.78
N GLU A 4 7.49 -14.43 1.94
CA GLU A 4 8.44 -14.32 0.84
C GLU A 4 7.76 -13.75 -0.40
N LEU A 5 7.94 -12.45 -0.63
CA LEU A 5 7.48 -11.77 -1.83
C LEU A 5 8.66 -11.61 -2.78
N GLN A 6 8.81 -12.53 -3.74
CA GLN A 6 9.87 -12.45 -4.75
C GLN A 6 9.53 -11.38 -5.80
N GLY A 7 10.53 -10.63 -6.24
CA GLY A 7 10.37 -9.65 -7.34
C GLY A 7 9.90 -8.26 -6.93
N ILE A 8 9.82 -7.96 -5.63
CA ILE A 8 9.52 -6.61 -5.13
C ILE A 8 10.55 -5.60 -5.68
N LYS A 9 10.03 -4.48 -6.18
CA LYS A 9 10.78 -3.31 -6.65
C LYS A 9 10.71 -2.12 -5.70
N GLY A 10 9.68 -2.05 -4.86
CA GLY A 10 9.53 -1.01 -3.84
C GLY A 10 8.43 -1.32 -2.84
N MET A 11 8.51 -0.70 -1.66
CA MET A 11 7.52 -0.82 -0.59
C MET A 11 7.32 0.55 0.08
N TRP A 12 6.08 0.91 0.35
CA TRP A 12 5.73 2.17 1.03
C TRP A 12 4.57 1.92 2.00
N SER A 13 4.63 2.53 3.17
CA SER A 13 3.51 2.54 4.11
C SER A 13 2.66 3.77 3.90
N LEU A 14 1.34 3.62 3.96
CA LEU A 14 0.37 4.71 3.85
C LEU A 14 -0.62 4.68 5.01
N ARG A 15 -1.10 5.86 5.39
CA ARG A 15 -2.19 6.05 6.37
C ARG A 15 -3.53 6.18 5.67
N SER A 16 -4.60 5.76 6.34
CA SER A 16 -5.96 5.96 5.83
C SER A 16 -6.38 7.43 5.88
N SER A 17 -5.92 8.14 6.90
CA SER A 17 -6.12 9.57 7.09
C SER A 17 -4.83 10.27 7.52
N THR A 18 -4.69 11.56 7.21
CA THR A 18 -3.56 12.39 7.70
C THR A 18 -3.49 12.48 9.22
N ASP A 19 -4.63 12.32 9.90
CA ASP A 19 -4.73 12.38 11.36
C ASP A 19 -4.50 11.02 12.03
N ASP A 20 -4.37 9.93 11.26
CA ASP A 20 -4.18 8.60 11.83
C ASP A 20 -2.79 8.48 12.46
N PRO A 21 -2.70 7.89 13.67
CA PRO A 21 -1.43 7.72 14.37
C PRO A 21 -0.57 6.59 13.79
N TYR A 22 -1.16 5.70 13.01
CA TYR A 22 -0.51 4.49 12.49
C TYR A 22 -0.75 4.32 10.99
N ASP A 23 0.20 3.69 10.32
CA ASP A 23 0.07 3.33 8.92
C ASP A 23 -0.87 2.12 8.80
N THR A 24 -1.81 2.18 7.86
CA THR A 24 -2.89 1.20 7.68
C THR A 24 -2.61 0.29 6.49
N PHE A 25 -1.92 0.82 5.47
CA PHE A 25 -1.67 0.15 4.21
C PHE A 25 -0.18 -0.05 3.97
N LEU A 26 0.16 -1.18 3.36
CA LEU A 26 1.46 -1.47 2.81
C LEU A 26 1.33 -1.66 1.30
N VAL A 27 1.87 -0.72 0.54
CA VAL A 27 1.92 -0.79 -0.92
C VAL A 27 3.19 -1.52 -1.34
N VAL A 28 3.04 -2.57 -2.14
CA VAL A 28 4.13 -3.39 -2.65
C VAL A 28 4.14 -3.33 -4.18
N SER A 29 5.25 -2.88 -4.74
CA SER A 29 5.42 -2.74 -6.19
C SER A 29 6.18 -3.91 -6.79
N PHE A 30 5.65 -4.45 -7.88
CA PHE A 30 6.25 -5.45 -8.75
C PHE A 30 6.39 -4.87 -10.17
N ILE A 31 7.15 -5.54 -11.05
CA ILE A 31 7.40 -5.07 -12.43
C ILE A 31 6.12 -4.83 -13.23
N SER A 32 5.08 -5.61 -12.98
CA SER A 32 3.83 -5.60 -13.76
C SER A 32 2.59 -5.26 -12.95
N GLU A 33 2.73 -5.05 -11.64
CA GLU A 33 1.57 -4.82 -10.78
C GLU A 33 1.96 -4.13 -9.47
N THR A 34 0.95 -3.59 -8.80
CA THR A 34 1.03 -3.05 -7.45
C THR A 34 -0.01 -3.76 -6.60
N ARG A 35 0.42 -4.28 -5.44
CA ARG A 35 -0.48 -4.88 -4.45
C ARG A 35 -0.54 -3.99 -3.23
N ILE A 36 -1.72 -3.88 -2.65
CA ILE A 36 -1.93 -3.09 -1.43
C ILE A 36 -2.40 -4.06 -0.37
N LEU A 37 -1.69 -4.10 0.76
CA LEU A 37 -2.03 -4.93 1.90
C LEU A 37 -2.53 -4.06 3.05
N ALA A 38 -3.55 -4.50 3.76
CA ALA A 38 -4.05 -3.85 4.98
C ALA A 38 -4.23 -4.87 6.09
N MET A 39 -4.14 -4.42 7.35
CA MET A 39 -4.53 -5.28 8.47
C MET A 39 -6.06 -5.38 8.54
N ASN A 40 -6.56 -6.61 8.56
CA ASN A 40 -7.98 -6.89 8.78
C ASN A 40 -8.32 -6.83 10.29
N SER A 41 -9.56 -7.13 10.65
CA SER A 41 -10.03 -7.15 12.05
C SER A 41 -9.42 -8.26 12.90
N GLU A 42 -8.69 -9.20 12.29
CA GLU A 42 -8.03 -10.33 12.93
C GLU A 42 -6.50 -10.13 13.03
N ASP A 43 -6.01 -8.91 12.80
CA ASP A 43 -4.58 -8.54 12.78
C ASP A 43 -3.76 -9.30 11.72
N GLU A 44 -4.41 -9.79 10.66
CA GLU A 44 -3.77 -10.43 9.51
C GLU A 44 -3.68 -9.47 8.32
N LEU A 45 -2.60 -9.58 7.54
CA LEU A 45 -2.42 -8.79 6.30
C LEU A 45 -3.22 -9.42 5.17
N GLU A 46 -4.19 -8.68 4.64
CA GLU A 46 -4.99 -9.06 3.48
C GLU A 46 -4.82 -8.07 2.33
N GLU A 47 -5.01 -8.56 1.11
CA GLU A 47 -4.98 -7.73 -0.09
C GLU A 47 -6.26 -6.89 -0.19
N THR A 48 -6.09 -5.60 -0.50
CA THR A 48 -7.17 -4.64 -0.61
C THR A 48 -6.93 -3.68 -1.78
N VAL A 49 -7.89 -2.80 -2.03
CA VAL A 49 -7.84 -1.80 -3.09
C VAL A 49 -8.01 -0.42 -2.47
N ILE A 50 -7.23 0.55 -2.96
CA ILE A 50 -7.42 1.97 -2.67
C ILE A 50 -7.99 2.60 -3.93
N ASP A 51 -9.16 3.25 -3.81
CA ASP A 51 -9.77 3.94 -4.94
C ASP A 51 -8.81 4.99 -5.52
N GLY A 52 -8.62 4.94 -6.85
CA GLY A 52 -7.70 5.82 -7.58
C GLY A 52 -6.29 5.26 -7.77
N PHE A 53 -5.90 4.20 -7.05
CA PHE A 53 -4.68 3.48 -7.36
C PHE A 53 -4.88 2.55 -8.57
N ILE A 54 -3.87 2.47 -9.43
CA ILE A 54 -3.81 1.56 -10.57
C ILE A 54 -2.96 0.36 -10.16
N SER A 55 -3.59 -0.81 -10.02
CA SER A 55 -2.93 -2.03 -9.56
C SER A 55 -2.24 -2.79 -10.69
N GLU A 56 -2.63 -2.58 -11.95
CA GLU A 56 -2.07 -3.28 -13.12
C GLU A 56 -0.77 -2.66 -13.66
N VAL A 57 -0.14 -1.77 -12.88
CA VAL A 57 1.12 -1.12 -13.24
C VAL A 57 2.11 -1.17 -12.09
N GLN A 58 3.39 -1.02 -12.43
CA GLN A 58 4.46 -0.84 -11.44
C GLN A 58 4.36 0.56 -10.81
N THR A 59 4.09 0.61 -9.50
CA THR A 59 4.22 1.87 -8.74
C THR A 59 5.71 2.20 -8.56
N LEU A 60 6.10 3.40 -8.97
CA LEU A 60 7.47 3.90 -8.77
C LEU A 60 7.62 4.67 -7.46
N TYR A 61 6.52 5.28 -6.98
CA TYR A 61 6.47 6.03 -5.74
C TYR A 61 5.02 6.17 -5.28
N CYS A 62 4.75 6.15 -3.99
CA CYS A 62 3.47 6.59 -3.46
C CYS A 62 3.64 7.20 -2.06
N GLN A 63 2.72 8.10 -1.68
CA GLN A 63 2.78 8.76 -0.38
C GLN A 63 1.44 9.39 0.02
N ASN A 64 1.21 9.51 1.33
CA ASN A 64 0.29 10.51 1.88
C ASN A 64 0.82 11.92 1.61
N VAL A 65 -0.02 12.78 1.06
CA VAL A 65 0.27 14.21 0.87
C VAL A 65 -0.69 15.07 1.69
N ILE A 66 -0.51 16.39 1.64
CA ILE A 66 -1.36 17.35 2.35
C ILE A 66 -2.83 17.23 1.94
N HIS A 67 -3.73 17.69 2.80
CA HIS A 67 -5.18 17.70 2.56
C HIS A 67 -5.82 16.32 2.37
N ASN A 68 -5.33 15.31 3.09
CA ASN A 68 -5.88 13.95 3.09
C ASN A 68 -5.93 13.32 1.69
N GLN A 69 -4.87 13.52 0.92
CA GLN A 69 -4.73 12.98 -0.43
C GLN A 69 -3.61 11.94 -0.46
N LEU A 70 -3.72 11.03 -1.41
CA LEU A 70 -2.71 10.04 -1.74
C LEU A 70 -2.21 10.30 -3.16
N VAL A 71 -0.92 10.07 -3.38
CA VAL A 71 -0.32 10.04 -4.72
C VAL A 71 0.27 8.66 -4.97
N GLN A 72 0.22 8.23 -6.22
CA GLN A 72 0.81 7.02 -6.78
C GLN A 72 1.52 7.37 -8.10
#